data_AF-A0A7K0ZN22-F1
#
_entry.id   AF-A0A7K0ZN22-F1
#
_cell.length_a   1.000
_cell.length_b   1.000
_cell.length_c   1.000
_cell.angle_alpha   90.00
_cell.angle_beta   90.00
_cell.angle_gamma   90.00
#
_symmetry.space_group_name_H-M   'P 1'
#
loop_
_entity.id
_entity.type
_entity.pdbx_description
1 polymer ?
#
loop_
_entity_poly.entity_id
_entity_poly.type
_entity_poly.pdbx_seq_one_letter_code
_entity_poly.pdbx_strand_id
1 'polypeptide(L)'
;MSSPPMRRPTKASCSPRSSLPSPCCARRRCRMAEVQVTRWHEIPSLVTARDGDDTVKIPMPPRFQEAIDEAAMRAGAVDSDAYLEGWTRGEWQVMEGSAAEAADHVSRELDTTWNNEALNGLVDTYGPPGETNE
;
A
#
# COMPACT_ATOMS: atom_id res chain seq x y z
N MET A 1 -47.87 -12.57 -15.95
CA MET A 1 -46.82 -11.67 -15.43
C MET A 1 -46.26 -12.31 -14.17
N SER A 2 -45.59 -13.45 -14.28
CA SER A 2 -44.15 -13.61 -14.58
C SER A 2 -43.25 -13.28 -13.40
N SER A 3 -43.05 -14.33 -12.61
CA SER A 3 -41.80 -14.79 -12.01
C SER A 3 -41.27 -14.20 -10.67
N PRO A 4 -40.87 -15.08 -9.73
CA PRO A 4 -40.42 -14.81 -8.34
C PRO A 4 -38.93 -14.39 -8.22
N PRO A 5 -38.48 -13.98 -7.00
CA PRO A 5 -37.15 -13.40 -6.74
C PRO A 5 -35.96 -14.34 -7.01
N MET A 6 -34.95 -13.83 -7.70
CA MET A 6 -33.67 -14.53 -7.89
C MET A 6 -32.75 -14.36 -6.67
N ARG A 7 -32.36 -15.52 -6.14
CA ARG A 7 -31.32 -15.76 -5.15
C ARG A 7 -29.98 -15.21 -5.63
N ARG A 8 -29.24 -14.57 -4.71
CA ARG A 8 -27.80 -14.33 -4.86
C ARG A 8 -27.05 -15.64 -4.59
N PRO A 9 -26.10 -16.06 -5.45
CA PRO A 9 -25.20 -17.16 -5.12
C PRO A 9 -24.17 -16.70 -4.06
N THR A 10 -24.09 -17.46 -2.97
CA THR A 10 -22.97 -17.49 -2.04
C THR A 10 -21.72 -17.94 -2.78
N LYS A 11 -20.79 -17.01 -3.06
CA LYS A 11 -19.42 -17.38 -3.39
C LYS A 11 -18.62 -17.44 -2.10
N ALA A 12 -18.53 -18.64 -1.54
CA ALA A 12 -17.43 -18.98 -0.66
C ALA A 12 -16.13 -18.84 -1.48
N SER A 13 -15.42 -17.73 -1.32
CA SER A 13 -14.01 -17.67 -1.69
C SER A 13 -13.21 -17.83 -0.41
N CYS A 14 -12.87 -19.09 -0.16
CA CYS A 14 -11.79 -19.53 0.69
C CYS A 14 -10.65 -18.48 0.68
N SER A 15 -10.44 -17.80 1.80
CA SER A 15 -9.19 -17.06 2.04
C SER A 15 -8.46 -17.78 3.16
N PRO A 16 -7.55 -18.71 2.85
CA PRO A 16 -6.45 -18.97 3.76
C PRO A 16 -5.43 -17.85 3.52
N ARG A 17 -5.59 -16.68 4.15
CA ARG A 17 -4.44 -15.77 4.25
C ARG A 17 -3.61 -16.23 5.44
N SER A 18 -3.02 -17.41 5.25
CA SER A 18 -2.00 -17.99 6.10
C SER A 18 -0.85 -16.99 6.18
N SER A 19 -0.84 -16.23 7.26
CA SER A 19 0.30 -15.46 7.73
C SER A 19 1.30 -16.44 8.36
N LEU A 20 1.95 -17.24 7.52
CA LEU A 20 3.11 -18.04 7.90
C LEU A 20 4.11 -17.98 6.73
N PRO A 21 5.35 -17.51 6.94
CA PRO A 21 6.40 -17.62 5.94
C PRO A 21 6.72 -19.10 5.74
N SER A 22 6.58 -19.59 4.51
CA SER A 22 6.76 -20.99 4.16
C SER A 22 8.25 -21.35 4.14
N PRO A 23 8.71 -22.39 4.86
CA PRO A 23 10.04 -22.94 4.66
C PRO A 23 9.99 -23.97 3.52
N CYS A 24 10.26 -23.54 2.29
CA CYS A 24 10.45 -24.43 1.14
C CYS A 24 11.76 -24.11 0.42
N CYS A 25 12.85 -24.28 1.14
CA CYS A 25 14.20 -24.39 0.61
C CYS A 25 14.33 -25.68 -0.21
N ALA A 26 13.83 -25.74 -1.46
CA ALA A 26 14.06 -26.91 -2.33
C ALA A 26 13.76 -26.75 -3.84
N ARG A 27 13.99 -25.59 -4.47
CA ARG A 27 14.26 -25.57 -5.93
C ARG A 27 14.84 -24.24 -6.38
N ARG A 28 16.16 -24.24 -6.53
CA ARG A 28 17.01 -23.15 -7.04
C ARG A 28 16.41 -22.46 -8.27
N ARG A 29 15.87 -21.27 -8.02
CA ARG A 29 16.12 -20.07 -8.82
C ARG A 29 16.40 -19.03 -7.75
N CYS A 30 17.54 -18.34 -7.79
CA CYS A 30 17.73 -17.14 -6.99
C CYS A 30 16.70 -16.14 -7.51
N ARG A 31 15.48 -16.18 -6.95
CA ARG A 31 14.41 -15.27 -7.34
C ARG A 31 14.86 -13.90 -6.89
N MET A 32 14.93 -13.00 -7.85
CA MET A 32 15.21 -11.60 -7.62
C MET A 32 13.91 -10.88 -7.88
N ALA A 33 13.26 -10.50 -6.80
CA ALA A 33 12.03 -9.75 -6.87
C ALA A 33 12.35 -8.25 -6.89
N GLU A 34 11.67 -7.52 -7.75
CA GLU A 34 11.71 -6.07 -7.77
C GLU A 34 10.55 -5.54 -6.92
N VAL A 35 10.86 -4.71 -5.93
CA VAL A 35 9.87 -4.08 -5.05
C VAL A 35 9.85 -2.59 -5.29
N GLN A 36 8.66 -2.04 -5.46
CA GLN A 36 8.38 -0.64 -5.62
C GLN A 36 7.39 -0.21 -4.55
N VAL A 37 7.73 0.85 -3.83
CA VAL A 37 6.84 1.47 -2.86
C VAL A 37 6.13 2.64 -3.54
N THR A 38 4.81 2.61 -3.57
CA THR A 38 3.99 3.75 -3.97
C THR A 38 3.66 4.56 -2.73
N ARG A 39 3.98 5.86 -2.79
CA ARG A 39 3.74 6.82 -1.73
C ARG A 39 2.99 8.03 -2.27
N TRP A 40 2.19 8.64 -1.41
CA TRP A 40 1.58 9.93 -1.68
C TRP A 40 2.39 10.98 -0.94
N HIS A 41 3.05 11.86 -1.70
CA HIS A 41 4.08 12.78 -1.20
C HIS A 41 5.16 12.03 -0.39
N GLU A 42 5.11 12.07 0.94
CA GLU A 42 6.04 11.36 1.83
C GLU A 42 5.45 10.10 2.49
N ILE A 43 4.14 9.84 2.34
CA ILE A 43 3.43 8.79 3.08
C ILE A 43 3.28 7.51 2.20
N PRO A 44 3.85 6.37 2.61
CA PRO A 44 3.74 5.12 1.85
C PRO A 44 2.34 4.50 1.95
N SER A 45 1.74 4.11 0.83
CA SER A 45 0.38 3.58 0.75
C SER A 45 0.32 2.13 0.24
N LEU A 46 1.14 1.78 -0.74
CA LEU A 46 1.08 0.48 -1.40
C LEU A 46 2.48 -0.02 -1.74
N VAL A 47 2.81 -1.24 -1.31
CA VAL A 47 4.03 -1.92 -1.72
C VAL A 47 3.68 -2.87 -2.86
N THR A 48 4.32 -2.70 -4.01
CA THR A 48 4.17 -3.56 -5.19
C THR A 48 5.47 -4.31 -5.41
N ALA A 49 5.45 -5.63 -5.41
CA ALA A 49 6.57 -6.46 -5.78
C ALA A 49 6.26 -7.28 -7.03
N ARG A 50 7.27 -7.53 -7.86
CA ARG A 50 7.17 -8.41 -9.02
C ARG A 50 8.39 -9.32 -9.13
N ASP A 51 8.16 -10.57 -9.53
CA ASP A 51 9.16 -11.60 -9.79
C ASP A 51 8.80 -12.26 -11.12
N GLY A 52 9.34 -11.74 -12.22
CA GLY A 52 8.98 -12.20 -13.58
C GLY A 52 7.48 -12.08 -13.86
N ASP A 53 6.78 -13.21 -13.94
CA ASP A 53 5.33 -13.30 -14.18
C ASP A 53 4.48 -13.12 -12.91
N ASP A 54 5.07 -13.26 -11.72
CA ASP A 54 4.38 -13.12 -10.44
C ASP A 54 4.38 -11.65 -9.99
N THR A 55 3.21 -11.05 -9.76
CA THR A 55 3.09 -9.71 -9.17
C THR A 55 2.28 -9.75 -7.88
N VAL A 56 2.87 -9.22 -6.81
CA VAL A 56 2.28 -9.13 -5.48
C VAL A 56 2.09 -7.68 -5.11
N LYS A 57 0.92 -7.33 -4.58
CA LYS A 57 0.61 -6.00 -4.09
C LYS A 57 0.15 -6.11 -2.65
N ILE A 58 0.86 -5.45 -1.74
CA ILE A 58 0.57 -5.41 -0.32
C ILE A 58 0.14 -3.98 0.03
N PRO A 59 -1.16 -3.74 0.25
CA PRO A 59 -1.62 -2.46 0.76
C PRO A 59 -1.15 -2.27 2.20
N MET A 60 -0.71 -1.05 2.52
CA MET A 60 -0.34 -0.67 3.88
C MET A 60 -1.58 -0.64 4.80
N PRO A 61 -1.40 -0.76 6.12
CA PRO A 61 -2.51 -0.68 7.07
C PRO A 61 -3.23 0.68 7.02
N PRO A 62 -4.51 0.75 7.45
CA PRO A 62 -5.37 1.92 7.26
C PRO A 62 -4.83 3.22 7.87
N ARG A 63 -4.00 3.12 8.92
CA ARG A 63 -3.26 4.24 9.53
C ARG A 63 -2.50 5.12 8.53
N PHE A 64 -1.94 4.53 7.47
CA PHE A 64 -1.28 5.30 6.42
C PHE A 64 -2.28 6.05 5.53
N GLN A 65 -3.43 5.43 5.25
CA GLN A 65 -4.48 6.05 4.46
C GLN A 65 -5.14 7.21 5.20
N GLU A 66 -5.35 7.07 6.50
CA GLU A 66 -5.85 8.15 7.37
C GLU A 66 -4.87 9.34 7.39
N ALA A 67 -3.57 9.08 7.48
CA ALA A 67 -2.56 10.14 7.41
C ALA A 67 -2.53 10.85 6.04
N ILE A 68 -2.74 10.12 4.94
CA ILE A 68 -2.84 10.71 3.59
C ILE A 68 -4.08 11.60 3.49
N ASP A 69 -5.21 11.16 4.01
CA ASP A 69 -6.45 11.92 3.99
C ASP A 69 -6.30 13.24 4.76
N GLU A 70 -5.74 13.18 5.97
CA GLU A 70 -5.43 14.38 6.77
C GLU A 70 -4.42 15.30 6.08
N ALA A 71 -3.34 14.75 5.52
CA ALA A 71 -2.34 15.53 4.80
C ALA A 71 -2.93 16.19 3.55
N ALA A 72 -3.80 15.50 2.80
CA ALA A 72 -4.48 16.06 1.63
C ALA A 72 -5.45 17.17 2.01
N MET A 73 -6.22 16.98 3.10
CA MET A 73 -7.09 18.02 3.64
C MET A 73 -6.31 19.26 4.07
N ARG A 74 -5.15 19.09 4.73
CA ARG A 74 -4.30 20.20 5.20
C ARG A 74 -3.56 20.90 4.06
N ALA A 75 -3.04 20.15 3.10
CA ALA A 75 -2.37 20.68 1.92
C ALA A 75 -3.30 21.43 0.95
N GLY A 76 -4.62 21.44 1.22
CA GLY A 76 -5.61 22.01 0.31
C GLY A 76 -5.75 21.21 -0.99
N ALA A 77 -5.23 19.99 -1.04
CA ALA A 77 -5.34 19.06 -2.17
C ALA A 77 -6.73 18.39 -2.22
N VAL A 78 -7.78 19.19 -2.02
CA VAL A 78 -9.19 18.79 -2.10
C VAL A 78 -9.64 18.73 -3.56
N ASP A 79 -9.02 19.52 -4.43
CA ASP A 79 -9.16 19.37 -5.87
C ASP A 79 -8.56 18.03 -6.30
N SER A 80 -9.35 17.24 -7.03
CA SER A 80 -8.98 15.88 -7.43
C SER A 80 -7.68 15.81 -8.23
N ASP A 81 -7.24 16.91 -8.84
CA ASP A 81 -5.98 17.01 -9.59
C ASP A 81 -4.77 16.95 -8.65
N ALA A 82 -4.70 17.79 -7.61
CA ALA A 82 -3.60 17.82 -6.65
C ALA A 82 -3.43 16.49 -5.89
N TYR A 83 -4.55 15.84 -5.56
CA TYR A 83 -4.52 14.50 -4.96
C TYR A 83 -3.91 13.45 -5.91
N LEU A 84 -4.24 13.52 -7.20
CA LEU A 84 -3.70 12.60 -8.22
C LEU A 84 -2.23 12.88 -8.54
N GLU A 85 -1.82 14.15 -8.54
CA GLU A 85 -0.43 14.57 -8.76
C GLU A 85 0.51 14.18 -7.62
N GLY A 86 0.00 14.10 -6.38
CA GLY A 86 0.80 13.69 -5.22
C GLY A 86 1.28 12.23 -5.25
N TRP A 87 0.74 11.39 -6.13
CA TRP A 87 1.13 9.97 -6.22
C TRP A 87 2.49 9.79 -6.87
N THR A 88 3.47 9.43 -6.06
CA THR A 88 4.83 9.13 -6.50
C THR A 88 5.14 7.65 -6.33
N ARG A 89 5.69 7.03 -7.39
CA ARG A 89 6.22 5.67 -7.33
C ARG A 89 7.70 5.74 -7.03
N GLY A 90 8.12 5.08 -5.96
CA GLY A 90 9.52 4.94 -5.60
C GLY A 90 10.31 4.12 -6.62
N GLU A 91 11.61 4.05 -6.39
CA GLU A 91 12.50 3.25 -7.21
C GLU A 91 12.21 1.75 -7.05
N TRP A 92 12.45 0.99 -8.12
CA TRP A 92 12.41 -0.46 -8.08
C TRP A 92 13.66 -0.98 -7.38
N GLN A 93 13.48 -1.56 -6.21
CA GLN A 93 14.54 -2.18 -5.44
C GLN A 93 14.56 -3.68 -5.71
N VAL A 94 15.68 -4.16 -6.24
CA VAL A 94 15.89 -5.60 -6.45
C VAL A 94 16.29 -6.22 -5.12
N MET A 95 15.51 -7.19 -4.65
CA MET A 95 15.79 -7.96 -3.46
C MET A 95 15.80 -9.46 -3.76
N GLU A 96 16.62 -10.18 -3.01
CA GLU A 96 16.65 -11.64 -3.06
C GLU A 96 15.42 -12.22 -2.36
N GLY A 97 14.73 -13.13 -3.01
CA GLY A 97 13.52 -13.78 -2.49
C GLY A 97 12.36 -13.76 -3.49
N SER A 98 11.21 -14.28 -3.05
CA SER A 98 9.98 -14.20 -3.85
C SER A 98 9.32 -12.83 -3.72
N ALA A 99 8.53 -12.41 -4.72
CA ALA A 99 7.79 -11.13 -4.68
C ALA A 99 6.98 -10.94 -3.38
N ALA A 100 6.38 -12.01 -2.85
CA ALA A 100 5.64 -11.96 -1.59
C ALA A 100 6.54 -11.69 -0.36
N GLU A 101 7.71 -12.32 -0.29
CA GLU A 101 8.63 -12.16 0.84
C GLU A 101 9.29 -10.79 0.81
N ALA A 102 9.73 -10.34 -0.36
CA ALA A 102 10.32 -9.02 -0.53
C ALA A 102 9.33 -7.89 -0.21
N ALA A 103 8.06 -8.02 -0.65
CA ALA A 103 7.02 -7.05 -0.31
C ALA A 103 6.68 -7.06 1.18
N ASP A 104 6.55 -8.24 1.81
CA ASP A 104 6.25 -8.35 3.26
C ASP A 104 7.41 -7.77 4.09
N HIS A 105 8.65 -8.05 3.72
CA HIS A 105 9.83 -7.48 4.36
C HIS A 105 9.81 -5.94 4.31
N VAL A 106 9.65 -5.35 3.11
CA VAL A 106 9.58 -3.89 2.96
C VAL A 106 8.38 -3.30 3.70
N SER A 107 7.23 -3.97 3.64
CA SER A 107 6.04 -3.52 4.36
C SER A 107 6.28 -3.46 5.87
N ARG A 108 6.99 -4.45 6.45
CA ARG A 108 7.31 -4.47 7.89
C ARG A 108 8.36 -3.43 8.26
N GLU A 109 9.38 -3.25 7.45
CA GLU A 109 10.39 -2.21 7.64
C GLU A 109 9.72 -0.82 7.61
N LEU A 110 8.83 -0.57 6.65
CA LEU A 110 8.05 0.66 6.58
C LEU A 110 7.12 0.81 7.78
N ASP A 111 6.43 -0.25 8.21
CA ASP A 111 5.55 -0.21 9.38
C ASP A 111 6.30 0.15 10.67
N THR A 112 7.53 -0.36 10.80
CA THR A 112 8.40 -0.13 11.96
C THR A 112 9.03 1.26 11.91
N THR A 113 9.41 1.73 10.73
CA THR A 113 10.03 3.05 10.52
C THR A 113 8.99 4.16 10.65
N TRP A 114 7.81 3.98 10.06
CA TRP A 114 6.74 4.97 10.01
C TRP A 114 5.69 4.67 11.09
N ASN A 115 6.02 5.07 12.32
CA ASN A 115 5.05 5.02 13.41
C ASN A 115 4.02 6.17 13.30
N ASN A 116 2.92 6.06 14.06
CA ASN A 116 1.83 7.04 14.05
C ASN A 116 2.32 8.47 14.39
N GLU A 117 3.31 8.60 15.28
CA GLU A 117 3.92 9.89 15.63
C GLU A 117 4.66 10.54 14.45
N ALA A 118 5.43 9.76 13.68
CA ALA A 118 6.13 10.24 12.50
C ALA A 118 5.15 10.65 11.38
N LEU A 119 4.07 9.87 11.20
CA LEU A 119 3.00 10.21 10.26
C LEU A 119 2.30 11.51 10.66
N ASN A 120 1.95 11.68 11.93
CA ASN A 120 1.35 12.92 12.42
C ASN A 120 2.28 14.12 12.27
N GLY A 121 3.59 13.96 12.52
CA GLY A 121 4.56 15.04 12.30
C GLY A 121 4.69 15.45 10.83
N LEU A 122 4.64 14.49 9.90
CA LEU A 122 4.56 14.80 8.47
C LEU A 122 3.27 15.55 8.14
N VAL A 123 2.12 15.05 8.61
CA VAL A 123 0.81 15.67 8.41
C VAL A 123 0.78 17.12 8.95
N ASP A 124 1.44 17.38 10.08
CA ASP A 124 1.59 18.72 10.67
C ASP A 124 2.40 19.67 9.79
N THR A 125 3.39 19.15 9.07
CA THR A 125 4.24 19.95 8.17
C THR A 125 3.46 20.56 7.00
N TYR A 126 2.33 19.97 6.59
CA TYR A 126 1.46 20.52 5.54
C TYR A 126 0.64 21.74 6.00
N GLY A 127 0.73 22.12 7.28
CA GLY A 127 0.11 23.33 7.84
C GLY A 127 -1.22 23.07 8.54
N PRO A 128 -1.72 24.06 9.30
CA PRO A 128 -3.02 23.96 9.94
C PRO A 128 -4.14 23.89 8.89
N PRO A 129 -5.22 23.14 9.14
CA PRO A 129 -6.36 23.10 8.24
C PRO A 129 -7.00 24.50 8.17
N GLY A 130 -6.79 25.22 7.06
CA GLY A 130 -7.60 26.38 6.69
C GLY A 130 -6.96 27.77 6.74
N GLU A 131 -5.78 27.96 6.17
CA GLU A 131 -5.39 29.30 5.69
C GLU A 131 -5.14 29.25 4.18
N THR A 132 -6.25 29.24 3.42
CA THR A 132 -6.25 29.55 1.99
C THR A 132 -5.70 30.96 1.84
N ASN A 133 -4.43 31.10 1.49
CA ASN A 133 -3.79 32.40 1.32
C ASN A 133 -4.20 33.00 -0.03
N GLU A 134 -5.32 33.73 -0.07
CA GLU A 134 -5.68 34.67 -1.15
C GLU A 134 -4.83 35.95 -1.11
#